data_AF-A0A8H5F9P6-F1
#
_entry.id   AF-A0A8H5F9P6-F1
#
_cell.length_a   1.000
_cell.length_b   1.000
_cell.length_c   1.000
_cell.angle_alpha   90.00
_cell.angle_beta   90.00
_cell.angle_gamma   90.00
#
_symmetry.space_group_name_H-M   'P 1'
#
loop_
_entity.id
_entity.type
_entity.pdbx_description
1 polymer ?
#
loop_
_entity_poly.entity_id
_entity_poly.type
_entity_poly.pdbx_seq_one_letter_code
_entity_poly.pdbx_strand_id
1 'polypeptide(L)'
;MQYDNNTLRNEITLVRLLRRLEKSAATRDDWTPSGGLPKQEVWLRGKKMQQIVKYARSLVKNIEADDYDASPNTLVDFKTRIDHLESFCKEVDQSCKPESHRPDPILPTIPIPVTISKVDEPELQPETPITPSSHSEAADKLTELRTHGLSINPPPVDPDEISPTLITSTLPSLLPSNPEDSNNAATSAYSRGFSSSATARKLGGTQTSVALQEELSSQLELMAQQLKRNAMHFSDSLVKDKAVVEDAQIKLEANHDVMTKERLRLRDHRGKSLGTTCMTLGVVVLVLVVFMLMVSVIRFS
;
A
#
# COMPACT_ATOMS: atom_id res chain seq x y z
N MET A 1 27.43 -10.48 19.01
CA MET A 1 27.51 -9.00 19.02
C MET A 1 26.68 -8.33 17.91
N GLN A 2 25.65 -8.98 17.35
CA GLN A 2 24.81 -8.37 16.29
C GLN A 2 23.48 -7.82 16.83
N TYR A 3 23.12 -8.18 18.06
CA TYR A 3 21.89 -7.75 18.73
C TYR A 3 21.96 -6.29 19.20
N ASP A 4 23.12 -5.85 19.69
CA ASP A 4 23.34 -4.49 20.23
C ASP A 4 23.09 -3.40 19.16
N ASN A 5 23.43 -3.68 17.91
CA ASN A 5 23.20 -2.77 16.78
C ASN A 5 21.72 -2.58 16.45
N ASN A 6 20.88 -3.59 16.68
CA ASN A 6 19.46 -3.52 16.36
C ASN A 6 18.70 -2.68 17.39
N THR A 7 19.02 -2.82 18.68
CA THR A 7 18.41 -2.03 19.76
C THR A 7 18.75 -0.55 19.63
N LEU A 8 20.03 -0.22 19.39
CA LEU A 8 20.46 1.16 19.14
C LEU A 8 19.78 1.75 17.90
N ARG A 9 19.65 0.96 16.82
CA ARG A 9 18.93 1.38 15.62
C ARG A 9 17.46 1.65 15.90
N ASN A 10 16.81 0.79 16.68
CA ASN A 10 15.41 0.93 17.07
C ASN A 10 15.20 2.18 17.94
N GLU A 11 16.08 2.44 18.89
CA GLU A 11 16.05 3.62 19.75
C GLU A 11 16.22 4.92 18.94
N ILE A 12 17.25 5.00 18.09
CA ILE A 12 17.48 6.17 17.23
C ILE A 12 16.27 6.39 16.29
N THR A 13 15.70 5.31 15.77
CA THR A 13 14.51 5.37 14.92
C THR A 13 13.31 5.87 15.69
N LEU A 14 13.11 5.39 16.93
CA LEU A 14 12.03 5.81 17.82
C LEU A 14 12.11 7.31 18.11
N VAL A 15 13.28 7.81 18.49
CA VAL A 15 13.49 9.24 18.79
C VAL A 15 13.16 10.12 17.58
N ARG A 16 13.64 9.74 16.39
CA ARG A 16 13.36 10.50 15.15
C ARG A 16 11.88 10.45 14.78
N LEU A 17 11.26 9.28 14.92
CA LEU A 17 9.85 9.07 14.63
C LEU A 17 8.98 9.92 15.57
N LEU A 18 9.27 9.86 16.86
CA LEU A 18 8.51 10.58 17.88
C LEU A 18 8.64 12.09 17.70
N ARG A 19 9.85 12.59 17.41
CA ARG A 19 10.06 14.02 17.12
C ARG A 19 9.28 14.49 15.89
N ARG A 20 9.22 13.65 14.85
CA ARG A 20 8.42 13.93 13.64
C ARG A 20 6.93 13.94 13.93
N LEU A 21 6.47 12.96 14.73
CA LEU A 21 5.08 12.84 15.14
C LEU A 21 4.63 14.01 16.03
N GLU A 22 5.45 14.38 17.02
CA GLU A 22 5.24 15.55 17.88
C GLU A 22 5.17 16.82 17.03
N LYS A 23 6.08 16.97 16.06
CA LYS A 23 6.05 18.12 15.15
C LYS A 23 4.78 18.15 14.29
N SER A 24 4.32 17.00 13.77
CA SER A 24 3.06 16.95 13.02
C SER A 24 1.81 17.17 13.88
N ALA A 25 1.85 16.77 15.14
CA ALA A 25 0.76 17.03 16.08
C ALA A 25 0.74 18.50 16.56
N ALA A 26 1.91 19.12 16.70
CA ALA A 26 2.05 20.50 17.14
C ALA A 26 1.53 21.53 16.12
N THR A 27 1.51 21.20 14.83
CA THR A 27 0.87 22.04 13.80
C THR A 27 -0.65 21.97 13.91
N ARG A 28 -1.22 22.62 14.94
CA ARG A 28 -2.64 22.55 15.29
C ARG A 28 -3.57 23.02 14.17
N ASP A 29 -3.11 23.98 13.36
CA ASP A 29 -3.89 24.52 12.24
C ASP A 29 -4.22 23.46 11.18
N ASP A 30 -3.34 22.47 10.96
CA ASP A 30 -3.52 21.37 10.00
C ASP A 30 -4.63 20.39 10.42
N TRP A 31 -5.04 20.43 11.70
CA TRP A 31 -6.04 19.52 12.28
C TRP A 31 -7.43 20.15 12.39
N THR A 32 -7.57 21.42 12.00
CA THR A 32 -8.88 22.08 11.96
C THR A 32 -9.44 22.08 10.53
N PRO A 33 -10.70 21.68 10.33
CA PRO A 33 -11.33 21.69 9.00
C PRO A 33 -11.60 23.11 8.46
N SER A 34 -11.16 24.16 9.18
CA SER A 34 -11.50 25.55 8.89
C SER A 34 -10.62 26.20 7.81
N GLY A 35 -9.54 25.54 7.37
CA GLY A 35 -8.50 26.09 6.49
C GLY A 35 -8.49 25.54 5.06
N GLY A 36 -9.64 25.19 4.47
CA GLY A 36 -9.73 24.76 3.07
C GLY A 36 -9.41 23.28 2.79
N LEU A 37 -9.07 22.50 3.82
CA LEU A 37 -8.91 21.04 3.70
C LEU A 37 -10.25 20.32 3.98
N PRO A 38 -10.66 19.38 3.13
CA PRO A 38 -11.89 18.61 3.37
C PRO A 38 -11.75 17.79 4.66
N LYS A 39 -12.82 17.73 5.47
CA LYS A 39 -12.90 16.95 6.73
C LYS A 39 -12.39 15.51 6.56
N GLN A 40 -12.61 14.92 5.39
CA GLN A 40 -12.13 13.59 5.02
C GLN A 40 -10.60 13.47 4.98
N GLU A 41 -9.89 14.51 4.54
CA GLU A 41 -8.43 14.49 4.48
C GLU A 41 -7.82 14.60 5.88
N VAL A 42 -8.38 15.44 6.75
CA VAL A 42 -7.97 15.53 8.16
C VAL A 42 -8.17 14.19 8.85
N TRP A 43 -9.31 13.53 8.60
CA TRP A 43 -9.58 12.18 9.11
C TRP A 43 -8.56 11.14 8.60
N LEU A 44 -8.25 11.16 7.30
CA LEU A 44 -7.28 10.25 6.69
C LEU A 44 -5.86 10.47 7.26
N ARG A 45 -5.46 11.73 7.45
CA ARG A 45 -4.19 12.09 8.12
C ARG A 45 -4.16 11.59 9.56
N GLY A 46 -5.27 11.73 10.29
CA GLY A 46 -5.42 11.20 11.64
C GLY A 46 -5.25 9.67 11.68
N LYS A 47 -5.88 8.95 10.75
CA LYS A 47 -5.70 7.49 10.62
C LYS A 47 -4.26 7.09 10.29
N LYS A 48 -3.61 7.82 9.38
CA LYS A 48 -2.19 7.61 9.07
C LYS A 48 -1.32 7.82 10.31
N MET A 49 -1.54 8.90 11.04
CA MET A 49 -0.80 9.18 12.28
C MET A 49 -1.03 8.11 13.34
N GLN A 50 -2.26 7.62 13.48
CA GLN A 50 -2.61 6.52 14.38
C GLN A 50 -1.82 5.23 14.05
N GLN A 51 -1.63 4.89 12.77
CA GLN A 51 -0.82 3.74 12.37
C GLN A 51 0.66 3.93 12.76
N ILE A 52 1.20 5.14 12.57
CA ILE A 52 2.59 5.45 12.92
C ILE A 52 2.78 5.38 14.45
N VAL A 53 1.80 5.84 15.25
CA VAL A 53 1.80 5.72 16.71
C VAL A 53 1.78 4.24 17.15
N LYS A 54 0.98 3.39 16.49
CA LYS A 54 1.00 1.93 16.75
C LYS A 54 2.36 1.30 16.46
N TYR A 55 3.00 1.71 15.36
CA TYR A 55 4.34 1.28 15.03
C TYR A 55 5.36 1.73 16.09
N ALA A 56 5.28 2.98 16.55
CA ALA A 56 6.12 3.49 17.65
C ALA A 56 5.97 2.65 18.92
N ARG A 57 4.74 2.28 19.31
CA ARG A 57 4.48 1.39 20.46
C ARG A 57 5.08 0.00 20.26
N SER A 58 5.01 -0.54 19.03
CA SER A 58 5.69 -1.80 18.71
C SER A 58 7.21 -1.69 18.84
N LEU A 59 7.80 -0.55 18.47
CA LEU A 59 9.24 -0.31 18.61
C LEU A 59 9.66 -0.27 20.08
N VAL A 60 8.89 0.43 20.93
CA VAL A 60 9.11 0.43 22.38
C VAL A 60 9.04 -0.99 22.95
N LYS A 61 8.04 -1.77 22.56
CA LYS A 61 7.90 -3.16 23.00
C LYS A 61 9.07 -4.05 22.55
N ASN A 62 9.60 -3.82 21.36
CA ASN A 62 10.77 -4.56 20.87
C ASN A 62 12.03 -4.20 21.67
N ILE A 63 12.23 -2.92 22.02
CA ILE A 63 13.35 -2.47 22.85
C ILE A 63 13.22 -3.05 24.27
N GLU A 64 12.00 -3.07 24.83
CA GLU A 64 11.72 -3.65 26.16
C GLU A 64 11.91 -5.18 26.19
N ALA A 65 11.62 -5.88 25.10
CA ALA A 65 11.77 -7.33 25.01
C ALA A 65 13.23 -7.80 24.87
N ASP A 66 14.13 -6.92 24.43
CA ASP A 66 15.55 -7.25 24.25
C ASP A 66 16.37 -7.12 25.55
N ASP A 67 15.74 -6.83 26.71
CA ASP A 67 16.33 -6.86 28.07
C ASP A 67 17.70 -6.15 28.20
N TYR A 68 17.97 -5.19 27.30
CA TYR A 68 19.22 -4.45 27.20
C TYR A 68 19.09 -3.13 27.95
N ASP A 69 20.23 -2.56 28.35
CA ASP A 69 20.51 -1.43 29.24
C ASP A 69 19.89 -0.05 28.83
N ALA A 70 18.69 -0.05 28.25
CA ALA A 70 17.90 1.13 28.01
C ALA A 70 17.51 1.70 29.38
N SER A 71 18.03 2.90 29.68
CA SER A 71 17.73 3.60 30.92
C SER A 71 16.21 3.63 31.12
N PRO A 72 15.66 3.03 32.20
CA PRO A 72 14.23 2.83 32.38
C PRO A 72 13.45 4.15 32.31
N ASN A 73 14.09 5.26 32.67
CA ASN A 73 13.52 6.61 32.60
C ASN A 73 13.20 7.03 31.15
N THR A 74 14.08 6.74 30.19
CA THR A 74 13.87 7.12 28.78
C THR A 74 12.70 6.35 28.15
N LEU A 75 12.55 5.07 28.50
CA LEU A 75 11.44 4.25 28.03
C LEU A 75 10.11 4.73 28.58
N VAL A 76 10.08 5.14 29.86
CA VAL A 76 8.89 5.74 30.48
C VAL A 76 8.53 7.07 29.78
N ASP A 77 9.52 7.90 29.48
CA ASP A 77 9.31 9.15 28.72
C ASP A 77 8.76 8.88 27.31
N PHE A 78 9.27 7.86 26.61
CA PHE A 78 8.73 7.50 25.30
C PHE A 78 7.31 6.95 25.39
N LYS A 79 7.01 6.11 26.39
CA LYS A 79 5.66 5.58 26.63
C LYS A 79 4.67 6.72 26.88
N THR A 80 4.99 7.65 27.77
CA THR A 80 4.10 8.78 28.11
C THR A 80 3.85 9.71 26.92
N ARG A 81 4.88 10.01 26.12
CA ARG A 81 4.73 10.80 24.87
C ARG A 81 3.86 10.08 23.85
N ILE A 82 4.09 8.79 23.63
CA ILE A 82 3.26 7.98 22.71
C ILE A 82 1.81 7.96 23.17
N ASP A 83 1.55 7.84 24.47
CA ASP A 83 0.20 7.85 25.02
C ASP A 83 -0.49 9.21 24.82
N HIS A 84 0.23 10.32 24.99
CA HIS A 84 -0.27 11.67 24.69
C HIS A 84 -0.58 11.86 23.19
N LEU A 85 0.23 11.30 22.29
CA LEU A 85 -0.07 11.31 20.87
C LEU A 85 -1.25 10.40 20.51
N GLU A 86 -1.41 9.27 21.21
CA GLU A 86 -2.55 8.38 21.00
C GLU A 86 -3.85 9.06 21.42
N SER A 87 -3.88 9.75 22.56
CA SER A 87 -5.07 10.52 22.99
C SER A 87 -5.40 11.62 21.99
N PHE A 88 -4.41 12.38 21.51
CA PHE A 88 -4.59 13.38 20.46
C PHE A 88 -5.18 12.77 19.18
N CYS A 89 -4.63 11.64 18.71
CA CYS A 89 -5.15 10.98 17.51
C CYS A 89 -6.60 10.48 17.70
N LYS A 90 -6.96 10.01 18.90
CA LYS A 90 -8.33 9.60 19.23
C LYS A 90 -9.28 10.80 19.23
N GLU A 91 -8.86 11.93 19.77
CA GLU A 91 -9.63 13.18 19.74
C GLU A 91 -9.89 13.63 18.30
N VAL A 92 -8.85 13.71 17.47
CA VAL A 92 -8.98 14.06 16.04
C VAL A 92 -9.89 13.10 15.29
N ASP A 93 -9.76 11.79 15.53
CA ASP A 93 -10.61 10.77 14.89
C ASP A 93 -12.08 10.93 15.27
N GLN A 94 -12.37 11.29 16.53
CA GLN A 94 -13.72 11.58 17.00
C GLN A 94 -14.29 12.86 16.38
N SER A 95 -13.50 13.93 16.33
CA SER A 95 -13.93 15.22 15.76
C SER A 95 -14.13 15.15 14.23
N CYS A 96 -13.34 14.33 13.54
CA CYS A 96 -13.33 14.27 12.08
C CYS A 96 -14.07 13.06 11.49
N LYS A 97 -14.68 12.19 12.31
CA LYS A 97 -15.40 11.01 11.83
C LYS A 97 -16.41 11.42 10.74
N PRO A 98 -16.23 10.95 9.49
CA PRO A 98 -17.17 11.25 8.42
C PRO A 98 -18.52 10.60 8.73
N GLU A 99 -19.60 11.34 8.49
CA GLU A 99 -20.94 10.81 8.59
C GLU A 99 -21.11 9.77 7.48
N SER A 100 -21.45 8.53 7.86
CA SER A 100 -21.55 7.40 6.94
C SER A 100 -22.80 7.57 6.08
N HIS A 101 -22.71 8.34 5.00
CA HIS A 101 -23.78 8.42 4.01
C HIS A 101 -23.77 7.14 3.17
N ARG A 102 -24.65 6.19 3.52
CA ARG A 102 -24.92 5.04 2.65
C ARG A 102 -25.63 5.59 1.41
N PRO A 103 -25.10 5.43 0.19
CA PRO A 103 -25.83 5.85 -1.00
C PRO A 103 -27.15 5.09 -1.05
N ASP A 104 -28.22 5.80 -1.43
CA ASP A 104 -29.54 5.19 -1.57
C ASP A 104 -29.46 3.98 -2.51
N PRO A 105 -30.09 2.85 -2.15
CA PRO A 105 -30.03 1.65 -2.97
C PRO A 105 -30.56 1.96 -4.37
N ILE A 106 -29.75 1.71 -5.41
CA ILE A 106 -30.09 1.94 -6.83
C ILE A 106 -30.98 0.81 -7.38
N LEU A 107 -31.17 -0.27 -6.60
CA LEU A 107 -31.97 -1.44 -6.96
C LEU A 107 -33.44 -1.14 -7.31
N PRO A 108 -34.16 -0.18 -6.68
CA PRO A 108 -35.54 0.15 -7.05
C PRO A 108 -35.65 0.92 -8.37
N THR A 109 -34.55 1.49 -8.87
CA THR A 109 -34.55 2.36 -10.06
C THR A 109 -34.22 1.59 -11.35
N ILE A 110 -33.88 0.30 -11.24
CA ILE A 110 -33.65 -0.54 -12.42
C ILE A 110 -35.03 -1.00 -12.94
N PRO A 111 -35.45 -0.57 -14.15
CA PRO A 111 -36.70 -1.02 -14.74
C PRO A 111 -36.65 -2.54 -14.93
N ILE A 112 -37.64 -3.25 -14.40
CA ILE A 112 -37.78 -4.69 -14.55
C ILE A 112 -38.02 -4.99 -16.04
N PRO A 113 -37.22 -5.86 -16.68
CA PRO A 113 -37.44 -6.26 -18.07
C PRO A 113 -38.83 -6.89 -18.22
N VAL A 114 -39.67 -6.29 -19.07
CA VAL A 114 -40.96 -6.86 -19.45
C VAL A 114 -40.68 -8.12 -20.25
N THR A 115 -40.93 -9.30 -19.66
CA THR A 115 -41.06 -10.56 -20.38
C THR A 115 -42.23 -10.43 -21.36
N ILE A 116 -41.92 -10.24 -22.63
CA ILE A 116 -42.86 -10.36 -23.73
C ILE A 116 -43.36 -11.81 -23.70
N SER A 117 -44.58 -11.99 -23.20
CA SER A 117 -45.32 -13.24 -23.28
C SER A 117 -45.74 -13.49 -24.72
N LYS A 118 -45.60 -14.76 -25.14
CA LYS A 118 -46.36 -15.45 -26.19
C LYS A 118 -46.52 -14.70 -27.53
N VAL A 119 -45.70 -15.11 -28.50
CA VAL A 119 -46.12 -15.11 -29.90
C VAL A 119 -46.56 -16.53 -30.24
N ASP A 120 -47.74 -16.60 -30.83
CA ASP A 120 -48.51 -17.80 -31.16
C ASP A 120 -47.74 -18.81 -32.04
N GLU A 121 -47.89 -20.06 -31.64
CA GLU A 121 -47.44 -21.29 -32.31
C GLU A 121 -48.66 -21.89 -33.04
N PRO A 122 -48.61 -22.08 -34.38
CA PRO A 122 -49.62 -22.87 -35.06
C PRO A 122 -49.21 -24.36 -35.08
N GLU A 123 -49.96 -25.12 -34.29
CA GLU A 123 -50.49 -26.47 -34.54
C GLU A 123 -49.85 -27.29 -35.68
N LEU A 124 -49.19 -28.40 -35.31
CA LEU A 124 -49.26 -29.67 -36.06
C LEU A 124 -48.92 -30.87 -35.16
N GLN A 125 -49.65 -31.94 -35.43
CA GLN A 125 -49.88 -33.16 -34.65
C GLN A 125 -48.70 -34.16 -34.58
N PRO A 126 -48.81 -35.24 -33.77
CA PRO A 126 -47.69 -35.93 -33.11
C PRO A 126 -47.22 -37.20 -33.83
N GLU A 127 -45.98 -37.64 -33.54
CA GLU A 127 -45.62 -39.02 -33.12
C GLU A 127 -44.10 -39.15 -32.89
N THR A 128 -43.72 -39.71 -31.75
CA THR A 128 -42.40 -40.25 -31.36
C THR A 128 -42.13 -41.61 -32.04
N PRO A 129 -41.01 -42.35 -31.79
CA PRO A 129 -39.74 -42.10 -31.07
C PRO A 129 -38.48 -42.47 -31.91
N ILE A 130 -37.23 -42.13 -31.52
CA ILE A 130 -36.06 -43.04 -31.23
C ILE A 130 -34.84 -42.25 -30.65
N THR A 131 -34.11 -42.87 -29.72
CA THR A 131 -32.78 -42.59 -29.06
C THR A 131 -31.60 -42.60 -30.09
N PRO A 132 -30.27 -42.38 -29.83
CA PRO A 132 -29.50 -42.49 -28.57
C PRO A 132 -28.18 -41.67 -28.34
N SER A 133 -27.59 -41.90 -27.15
CA SER A 133 -26.15 -42.09 -26.80
C SER A 133 -25.12 -40.96 -26.69
N SER A 134 -24.29 -41.16 -25.66
CA SER A 134 -23.07 -40.48 -25.19
C SER A 134 -21.82 -40.66 -26.09
N HIS A 135 -20.77 -39.84 -25.87
CA HIS A 135 -19.32 -40.15 -25.77
C HIS A 135 -18.49 -38.82 -25.87
N SER A 136 -17.60 -38.52 -24.90
CA SER A 136 -16.13 -38.81 -24.85
C SER A 136 -15.29 -37.87 -25.72
N GLU A 137 -14.27 -37.16 -25.18
CA GLU A 137 -12.80 -37.31 -25.40
C GLU A 137 -12.18 -35.88 -25.27
N ALA A 138 -10.89 -35.56 -25.07
CA ALA A 138 -9.56 -36.18 -24.90
C ALA A 138 -8.63 -34.99 -24.48
N ALA A 139 -7.71 -35.08 -23.51
CA ALA A 139 -6.34 -35.64 -23.52
C ALA A 139 -5.26 -34.84 -24.29
N ASP A 140 -4.08 -34.73 -23.63
CA ASP A 140 -2.69 -34.67 -24.16
C ASP A 140 -2.08 -33.33 -24.67
N LYS A 141 -0.77 -32.99 -24.51
CA LYS A 141 0.42 -33.49 -23.76
C LYS A 141 1.68 -32.61 -24.11
N LEU A 142 2.72 -32.65 -23.23
CA LEU A 142 4.20 -32.47 -23.41
C LEU A 142 4.77 -31.12 -23.91
N THR A 143 5.79 -30.44 -23.34
CA THR A 143 7.17 -30.73 -22.80
C THR A 143 8.27 -31.00 -23.84
N GLU A 144 9.25 -30.08 -23.97
CA GLU A 144 10.72 -30.28 -24.20
C GLU A 144 11.42 -28.91 -24.39
N LEU A 145 12.33 -28.42 -23.54
CA LEU A 145 13.77 -28.71 -23.35
C LEU A 145 14.68 -28.40 -24.57
N ARG A 146 15.47 -27.30 -24.52
CA ARG A 146 16.86 -27.30 -25.02
C ARG A 146 17.73 -26.15 -24.49
N THR A 147 18.93 -26.54 -24.08
CA THR A 147 20.08 -25.85 -23.46
C THR A 147 20.94 -25.06 -24.45
N HIS A 148 21.91 -24.29 -23.91
CA HIS A 148 23.23 -23.83 -24.40
C HIS A 148 23.42 -22.37 -23.88
N GLY A 149 24.29 -21.97 -22.95
CA GLY A 149 25.60 -22.43 -22.53
C GLY A 149 26.66 -21.41 -22.98
N LEU A 150 27.09 -20.46 -22.13
CA LEU A 150 28.45 -19.87 -22.10
C LEU A 150 28.58 -18.74 -21.06
N SER A 151 29.53 -18.94 -20.15
CA SER A 151 30.02 -18.02 -19.11
C SER A 151 30.65 -16.75 -19.68
N ILE A 152 30.50 -15.62 -18.97
CA ILE A 152 31.57 -14.59 -18.83
C ILE A 152 31.57 -14.09 -17.37
N ASN A 153 32.76 -14.11 -16.77
CA ASN A 153 33.11 -13.70 -15.41
C ASN A 153 33.01 -12.16 -15.20
N PRO A 154 32.93 -11.68 -13.94
CA PRO A 154 32.87 -10.25 -13.61
C PRO A 154 34.26 -9.60 -13.60
N PRO A 155 34.41 -8.29 -13.91
CA PRO A 155 35.64 -7.56 -13.62
C PRO A 155 35.71 -7.08 -12.16
N PRO A 156 36.93 -6.84 -11.63
CA PRO A 156 37.19 -6.63 -10.22
C PRO A 156 36.95 -5.17 -9.81
N VAL A 157 36.52 -4.99 -8.56
CA VAL A 157 36.54 -3.71 -7.85
C VAL A 157 37.96 -3.45 -7.38
N ASP A 158 38.53 -2.30 -7.74
CA ASP A 158 39.56 -1.65 -6.92
C ASP A 158 38.91 -0.54 -6.08
N PRO A 159 39.33 -0.37 -4.80
CA PRO A 159 38.69 0.51 -3.85
C PRO A 159 39.49 1.80 -3.73
N ASP A 160 38.96 2.93 -4.21
CA ASP A 160 39.24 4.27 -3.71
C ASP A 160 38.48 5.29 -4.57
N GLU A 161 37.28 5.68 -4.14
CA GLU A 161 36.81 7.06 -4.14
C GLU A 161 35.41 7.14 -3.56
N ILE A 162 35.32 7.83 -2.42
CA ILE A 162 34.10 8.12 -1.69
C ILE A 162 33.54 9.42 -2.27
N SER A 163 32.32 9.40 -2.83
CA SER A 163 31.34 10.48 -2.63
C SER A 163 29.92 10.10 -3.08
N PRO A 164 28.87 10.66 -2.44
CA PRO A 164 27.51 10.12 -2.46
C PRO A 164 26.55 11.08 -3.15
N THR A 165 26.23 10.91 -4.44
CA THR A 165 25.10 11.65 -5.06
C THR A 165 24.71 11.02 -6.39
N LEU A 166 23.84 9.99 -6.40
CA LEU A 166 23.03 9.64 -7.57
C LEU A 166 21.68 9.05 -7.12
N ILE A 167 20.77 9.94 -6.69
CA ILE A 167 19.32 9.69 -6.75
C ILE A 167 18.70 10.91 -7.43
N THR A 168 18.88 11.06 -8.73
CA THR A 168 18.09 11.96 -9.57
C THR A 168 18.20 11.47 -11.00
N SER A 169 17.22 10.71 -11.48
CA SER A 169 16.89 10.63 -12.91
C SER A 169 15.61 9.84 -13.13
N THR A 170 14.87 10.24 -14.17
CA THR A 170 13.64 9.65 -14.75
C THR A 170 12.29 10.09 -14.15
N LEU A 171 12.07 11.40 -14.06
CA LEU A 171 10.76 11.96 -14.45
C LEU A 171 10.88 12.41 -15.92
N PRO A 172 9.99 11.98 -16.84
CA PRO A 172 9.99 12.53 -18.19
C PRO A 172 9.45 13.97 -18.16
N SER A 173 10.35 14.89 -18.48
CA SER A 173 10.08 16.31 -18.73
C SER A 173 9.09 16.47 -19.89
N LEU A 174 7.92 17.04 -19.61
CA LEU A 174 6.96 17.53 -20.59
C LEU A 174 7.24 19.02 -20.86
N LEU A 175 8.23 19.34 -21.69
CA LEU A 175 8.40 20.70 -22.23
C LEU A 175 8.89 20.62 -23.68
N PRO A 176 8.18 21.24 -24.65
CA PRO A 176 8.69 21.41 -26.01
C PRO A 176 9.87 22.40 -26.04
N SER A 177 10.95 21.99 -26.68
CA SER A 177 12.08 22.85 -27.06
C SER A 177 11.65 23.88 -28.11
N ASN A 178 11.93 25.17 -27.87
CA ASN A 178 11.79 26.26 -28.84
C ASN A 178 13.19 26.76 -29.25
N PRO A 179 13.46 27.11 -30.52
CA PRO A 179 14.69 27.79 -30.91
C PRO A 179 14.62 29.30 -30.63
N GLU A 180 15.79 29.89 -30.42
CA GLU A 180 16.04 31.29 -30.04
C GLU A 180 15.68 32.30 -31.15
N ASP A 181 15.05 33.43 -30.80
CA ASP A 181 15.65 34.76 -30.95
C ASP A 181 14.74 35.91 -30.46
N SER A 182 15.29 36.66 -29.50
CA SER A 182 15.23 38.12 -29.30
C SER A 182 13.90 38.91 -29.29
N ASN A 183 13.68 39.50 -28.10
CA ASN A 183 13.17 40.85 -27.81
C ASN A 183 11.75 41.04 -27.22
N ASN A 184 11.80 41.67 -26.04
CA ASN A 184 10.84 42.60 -25.43
C ASN A 184 9.76 42.06 -24.47
N ALA A 185 10.09 42.25 -23.18
CA ALA A 185 9.26 42.73 -22.08
C ALA A 185 7.73 42.77 -22.25
N ALA A 186 7.01 42.07 -21.36
CA ALA A 186 6.07 42.68 -20.40
C ALA A 186 5.22 41.60 -19.69
N THR A 187 5.35 41.59 -18.35
CA THR A 187 4.29 41.41 -17.34
C THR A 187 2.92 40.87 -17.75
N SER A 188 2.51 39.79 -17.08
CA SER A 188 1.17 39.49 -16.56
C SER A 188 -0.05 39.61 -17.49
N ALA A 189 -0.68 38.47 -17.77
CA ALA A 189 -2.14 38.22 -17.66
C ALA A 189 -2.57 37.13 -18.66
N TYR A 190 -2.73 35.89 -18.20
CA TYR A 190 -3.60 34.92 -18.88
C TYR A 190 -4.46 34.19 -17.86
N SER A 191 -5.40 34.95 -17.32
CA SER A 191 -6.64 34.42 -16.74
C SER A 191 -7.78 35.35 -17.14
N ARG A 192 -8.25 35.22 -18.39
CA ARG A 192 -9.60 35.59 -18.85
C ARG A 192 -9.73 35.30 -20.34
N GLY A 193 -10.68 34.45 -20.69
CA GLY A 193 -11.02 34.16 -22.08
C GLY A 193 -12.18 33.20 -22.26
N PHE A 194 -13.12 33.12 -21.30
CA PHE A 194 -14.46 32.58 -21.55
C PHE A 194 -15.40 33.78 -21.70
N SER A 195 -15.29 34.48 -22.82
CA SER A 195 -16.25 35.51 -23.20
C SER A 195 -17.15 34.93 -24.28
N SER A 196 -18.38 34.63 -23.87
CA SER A 196 -19.53 34.40 -24.73
C SER A 196 -19.64 35.50 -25.78
N SER A 197 -19.40 35.17 -27.04
CA SER A 197 -19.80 36.03 -28.16
C SER A 197 -21.26 35.72 -28.49
N ALA A 198 -22.16 36.49 -27.88
CA ALA A 198 -23.50 36.68 -28.39
C ALA A 198 -23.54 38.05 -29.05
N THR A 199 -23.67 38.09 -30.39
CA THR A 199 -24.69 38.86 -31.13
C THR A 199 -24.40 38.85 -32.63
N ALA A 200 -25.17 38.01 -33.32
CA ALA A 200 -25.98 38.31 -34.50
C ALA A 200 -25.40 38.37 -35.93
N ARG A 201 -25.95 37.42 -36.71
CA ARG A 201 -26.60 37.56 -38.04
C ARG A 201 -25.67 37.74 -39.25
N LYS A 202 -25.64 36.72 -40.13
CA LYS A 202 -26.38 36.72 -41.41
C LYS A 202 -26.31 35.35 -42.10
N LEU A 203 -27.42 34.99 -42.73
CA LEU A 203 -27.65 33.85 -43.62
C LEU A 203 -26.52 33.68 -44.66
N GLY A 204 -25.82 32.54 -44.62
CA GLY A 204 -24.78 32.13 -45.57
C GLY A 204 -23.53 31.57 -44.89
N GLY A 205 -23.51 30.27 -44.56
CA GLY A 205 -22.32 29.67 -43.95
C GLY A 205 -22.49 28.29 -43.35
N THR A 206 -23.32 27.41 -43.91
CA THR A 206 -23.29 25.98 -43.53
C THR A 206 -21.90 25.37 -43.77
N GLN A 207 -21.12 25.92 -44.69
CA GLN A 207 -19.77 25.47 -45.02
C GLN A 207 -18.73 25.78 -43.92
N THR A 208 -18.87 26.89 -43.17
CA THR A 208 -17.90 27.23 -42.12
C THR A 208 -18.10 26.40 -40.86
N SER A 209 -19.35 26.06 -40.52
CA SER A 209 -19.66 25.11 -39.45
C SER A 209 -19.22 23.68 -39.79
N VAL A 210 -19.33 23.26 -41.06
CA VAL A 210 -18.86 21.95 -41.51
C VAL A 210 -17.34 21.87 -41.48
N ALA A 211 -16.64 22.92 -41.92
CA ALA A 211 -15.17 22.99 -41.84
C ALA A 211 -14.65 22.93 -40.40
N LEU A 212 -15.33 23.60 -39.45
CA LEU A 212 -14.97 23.54 -38.02
C LEU A 212 -15.24 22.14 -37.44
N GLN A 213 -16.34 21.49 -37.83
CA GLN A 213 -16.62 20.11 -37.43
C GLN A 213 -15.59 19.12 -37.98
N GLU A 214 -15.15 19.30 -39.22
CA GLU A 214 -14.11 18.49 -39.83
C GLU A 214 -12.77 18.66 -39.10
N GLU A 215 -12.42 19.89 -38.73
CA GLU A 215 -11.21 20.18 -37.95
C GLU A 215 -11.25 19.55 -36.54
N LEU A 216 -12.37 19.69 -35.80
CA LEU A 216 -12.53 19.05 -34.50
C LEU A 216 -12.51 17.52 -34.60
N SER A 217 -13.09 16.96 -35.65
CA SER A 217 -13.06 15.51 -35.89
C SER A 217 -11.62 15.03 -36.16
N SER A 218 -10.83 15.80 -36.91
CA SER A 218 -9.42 15.50 -37.18
C SER A 218 -8.57 15.58 -35.90
N GLN A 219 -8.82 16.58 -35.05
CA GLN A 219 -8.14 16.72 -33.75
C GLN A 219 -8.50 15.57 -32.80
N LEU A 220 -9.77 15.16 -32.80
CA LEU A 220 -10.23 14.05 -31.98
C LEU A 220 -9.63 12.73 -32.47
N GLU A 221 -9.51 12.52 -33.78
CA GLU A 221 -8.84 11.36 -34.34
C GLU A 221 -7.36 11.30 -33.92
N LEU A 222 -6.64 12.42 -34.02
CA LEU A 222 -5.24 12.50 -33.57
C LEU A 222 -5.10 12.25 -32.07
N MET A 223 -5.99 12.82 -31.24
CA MET A 223 -6.01 12.55 -29.80
C MET A 223 -6.33 11.08 -29.50
N ALA A 224 -7.27 10.47 -30.21
CA ALA A 224 -7.61 9.06 -30.04
C ALA A 224 -6.44 8.14 -30.43
N GLN A 225 -5.72 8.47 -31.50
CA GLN A 225 -4.51 7.75 -31.90
C GLN A 225 -3.38 7.92 -30.88
N GLN A 226 -3.22 9.12 -30.30
CA GLN A 226 -2.26 9.38 -29.24
C GLN A 226 -2.62 8.63 -27.96
N LEU A 227 -3.89 8.65 -27.56
CA LEU A 227 -4.38 7.90 -26.41
C LEU A 227 -4.17 6.39 -26.61
N LYS A 228 -4.39 5.87 -27.82
CA LYS A 228 -4.11 4.48 -28.17
C LYS A 228 -2.63 4.13 -28.03
N ARG A 229 -1.72 4.99 -28.52
CA ARG A 229 -0.28 4.78 -28.35
C ARG A 229 0.13 4.84 -26.87
N ASN A 230 -0.42 5.78 -26.12
CA ASN A 230 -0.19 5.87 -24.67
C ASN A 230 -0.69 4.62 -23.95
N ALA A 231 -1.87 4.10 -24.31
CA ALA A 231 -2.43 2.88 -23.74
C ALA A 231 -1.58 1.65 -24.05
N MET A 232 -1.08 1.50 -25.28
CA MET A 232 -0.16 0.41 -25.66
C MET A 232 1.16 0.50 -24.89
N HIS A 233 1.73 1.71 -24.75
CA HIS A 233 2.93 1.91 -23.97
C HIS A 233 2.70 1.58 -22.48
N PHE A 234 1.53 1.94 -21.93
CA PHE A 234 1.17 1.57 -20.56
C PHE A 234 0.95 0.07 -20.39
N SER A 235 0.35 -0.64 -21.35
CA SER A 235 0.22 -2.10 -21.25
C SER A 235 1.58 -2.79 -21.25
N ASP A 236 2.52 -2.33 -22.08
CA ASP A 236 3.87 -2.92 -22.14
C ASP A 236 4.66 -2.65 -20.85
N SER A 237 4.54 -1.43 -20.30
CA SER A 237 5.12 -1.11 -18.99
C SER A 237 4.49 -1.93 -17.87
N LEU A 238 3.16 -2.14 -17.87
CA LEU A 238 2.49 -2.97 -16.88
C LEU A 238 2.93 -4.45 -16.95
N VAL A 239 3.21 -4.97 -18.14
CA VAL A 239 3.73 -6.34 -18.29
C VAL A 239 5.15 -6.45 -17.70
N LYS A 240 6.00 -5.44 -17.93
CA LYS A 240 7.35 -5.38 -17.33
C LYS A 240 7.27 -5.26 -15.82
N ASP A 241 6.43 -4.35 -15.33
CA ASP A 241 6.22 -4.12 -13.91
C ASP A 241 5.66 -5.37 -13.22
N LYS A 242 4.77 -6.11 -13.89
CA LYS A 242 4.27 -7.39 -13.41
C LYS A 242 5.40 -8.40 -13.20
N ALA A 243 6.33 -8.51 -14.14
CA ALA A 243 7.48 -9.41 -14.01
C ALA A 243 8.38 -9.02 -12.82
N VAL A 244 8.59 -7.72 -12.58
CA VAL A 244 9.35 -7.23 -11.43
C VAL A 244 8.62 -7.51 -10.12
N VAL A 245 7.29 -7.37 -10.09
CA VAL A 245 6.47 -7.69 -8.91
C VAL A 245 6.49 -9.18 -8.60
N GLU A 246 6.41 -10.05 -9.62
CA GLU A 246 6.51 -11.50 -9.44
C GLU A 246 7.90 -11.92 -8.89
N ASP A 247 8.99 -11.35 -9.41
CA ASP A 247 10.34 -11.59 -8.87
C ASP A 247 10.48 -11.08 -7.42
N ALA A 248 9.94 -9.90 -7.12
CA ALA A 248 9.92 -9.36 -5.78
C ALA A 248 9.10 -10.23 -4.82
N GLN A 249 7.96 -10.78 -5.28
CA GLN A 249 7.15 -11.71 -4.51
C GLN A 249 7.91 -13.00 -4.20
N ILE A 250 8.57 -13.61 -5.18
CA ILE A 250 9.38 -14.83 -4.97
C ILE A 250 10.50 -14.57 -3.95
N LYS A 251 11.18 -13.44 -4.05
CA LYS A 251 12.22 -13.04 -3.08
C LYS A 251 11.66 -12.80 -1.69
N LEU A 252 10.47 -12.20 -1.59
CA LEU A 252 9.79 -11.97 -0.32
C LEU A 252 9.38 -13.29 0.33
N GLU A 253 8.80 -14.22 -0.43
CA GLU A 253 8.42 -15.56 0.03
C GLU A 253 9.65 -16.33 0.51
N ALA A 254 10.73 -16.36 -0.28
CA ALA A 254 11.97 -17.00 0.12
C ALA A 254 12.57 -16.41 1.40
N ASN A 255 12.56 -15.08 1.55
CA ASN A 255 13.04 -14.42 2.76
C ASN A 255 12.14 -14.71 3.98
N HIS A 256 10.83 -14.73 3.77
CA HIS A 256 9.86 -15.05 4.81
C HIS A 256 10.02 -16.49 5.30
N ASP A 257 10.26 -17.45 4.41
CA ASP A 257 10.54 -18.84 4.77
C ASP A 257 11.84 -18.99 5.57
N VAL A 258 12.88 -18.26 5.21
CA VAL A 258 14.12 -18.20 6.01
C VAL A 258 13.85 -17.61 7.39
N MET A 259 13.12 -16.49 7.47
CA MET A 259 12.81 -15.85 8.75
C MET A 259 11.95 -16.73 9.66
N THR A 260 10.95 -17.42 9.11
CA THR A 260 10.10 -18.33 9.89
C THR A 260 10.89 -19.54 10.39
N LYS A 261 11.75 -20.12 9.54
CA LYS A 261 12.64 -21.22 9.92
C LYS A 261 13.63 -20.82 11.01
N GLU A 262 14.24 -19.65 10.89
CA GLU A 262 15.14 -19.12 11.93
C GLU A 262 14.40 -18.81 13.23
N ARG A 263 13.19 -18.23 13.16
CA ARG A 263 12.33 -18.01 14.33
C ARG A 263 11.96 -19.31 15.04
N LEU A 264 11.67 -20.38 14.30
CA LEU A 264 11.42 -21.70 14.88
C LEU A 264 12.67 -22.26 15.56
N ARG A 265 13.84 -22.16 14.90
CA ARG A 265 15.10 -22.60 15.49
C ARG A 265 15.42 -21.83 16.78
N LEU A 266 15.26 -20.51 16.77
CA LEU A 266 15.46 -19.66 17.94
C LEU A 266 14.45 -19.99 19.06
N ARG A 267 13.20 -20.29 18.71
CA ARG A 267 12.17 -20.72 19.67
C ARG A 267 12.54 -22.06 20.32
N ASP A 268 13.06 -23.01 19.55
CA ASP A 268 13.49 -24.30 20.09
C ASP A 268 14.69 -24.14 21.03
N HIS A 269 15.66 -23.28 20.69
CA HIS A 269 16.75 -22.94 21.60
C HIS A 269 16.27 -22.22 22.87
N ARG A 270 15.30 -21.30 22.75
CA ARG A 270 14.70 -20.60 23.89
C ARG A 270 13.91 -21.54 24.79
N GLY A 271 13.12 -22.45 24.23
CA GLY A 271 12.39 -23.48 24.97
C GLY A 271 13.31 -24.42 25.73
N LYS A 272 14.46 -24.77 25.15
CA LYS A 272 15.46 -25.62 25.79
C LYS A 272 16.16 -24.93 26.98
N SER A 273 16.44 -23.63 26.86
CA SER A 273 17.00 -22.84 27.96
C SER A 273 15.99 -22.55 29.08
N LEU A 274 14.71 -22.39 28.75
CA LEU A 274 13.65 -22.22 29.75
C LEU A 274 13.32 -23.53 30.48
N GLY A 275 13.45 -24.68 29.81
CA GLY A 275 13.20 -25.99 30.41
C GLY A 275 14.13 -26.29 31.59
N THR A 276 15.42 -25.99 31.48
CA THR A 276 16.39 -26.21 32.57
C THR A 276 16.13 -25.30 33.77
N THR A 277 15.81 -24.02 33.54
CA THR A 277 15.50 -23.07 34.63
C THR A 277 14.16 -23.36 35.29
N CYS A 278 13.17 -23.83 34.53
CA CYS A 278 11.89 -24.28 35.08
C CYS A 278 12.07 -25.53 35.95
N MET A 279 12.89 -26.49 35.51
CA MET A 279 13.18 -27.67 36.31
C MET A 279 13.89 -27.33 37.62
N THR A 280 14.90 -26.43 37.60
CA THR A 280 15.59 -26.02 38.83
C THR A 280 14.67 -25.25 39.78
N LEU A 281 13.83 -24.35 39.26
CA LEU A 281 12.79 -23.69 40.07
C LEU A 281 11.83 -24.70 40.69
N GLY A 282 11.44 -25.75 39.96
CA GLY A 282 10.60 -26.83 40.48
C GLY A 282 11.23 -27.54 41.67
N VAL A 283 12.54 -27.85 41.60
CA VAL A 283 13.27 -28.45 42.72
C VAL A 283 13.33 -27.52 43.93
N VAL A 284 13.59 -26.23 43.73
CA VAL A 284 13.60 -25.24 44.82
C VAL A 284 12.24 -25.14 45.51
N VAL A 285 11.15 -25.10 44.73
CA VAL A 285 9.78 -25.08 45.26
C VAL A 285 9.46 -26.35 46.04
N LEU A 286 9.87 -27.52 45.54
CA LEU A 286 9.69 -28.80 46.25
C LEU A 286 10.37 -28.79 47.62
N VAL A 287 11.62 -28.30 47.69
CA VAL A 287 12.37 -28.19 48.94
C VAL A 287 11.64 -27.24 49.92
N LEU A 288 11.10 -26.11 49.44
CA LEU A 288 10.30 -25.20 50.27
C LEU A 288 9.03 -25.85 50.81
N VAL A 289 8.34 -26.67 50.00
CA VAL A 289 7.15 -27.39 50.43
C VAL A 289 7.48 -28.42 51.52
N VAL A 290 8.53 -29.22 51.33
CA VAL A 290 8.98 -30.20 52.34
C VAL A 290 9.39 -29.49 53.63
N PHE A 291 10.08 -28.35 53.53
CA PHE A 291 10.44 -27.54 54.69
C PHE A 291 9.21 -27.01 55.43
N MET A 292 8.23 -26.45 54.71
CA MET A 292 6.97 -25.99 55.29
C MET A 292 6.19 -27.12 55.98
N LEU A 293 6.18 -28.33 55.38
CA LEU A 293 5.56 -29.50 55.99
C LEU A 293 6.30 -29.91 57.28
N MET A 294 7.63 -29.93 57.29
CA MET A 294 8.41 -30.27 58.48
C MET A 294 8.17 -29.27 59.62
N VAL A 295 8.18 -27.97 59.31
CA VAL A 295 7.84 -26.90 60.28
C VAL A 295 6.40 -27.05 60.77
N SER A 296 5.48 -27.36 59.88
CA SER A 296 4.08 -27.60 60.25
C SER A 296 3.96 -28.77 61.21
N VAL A 297 4.65 -29.89 60.97
CA VAL A 297 4.65 -31.05 61.87
C VAL A 297 5.21 -30.69 63.23
N ILE A 298 6.34 -29.98 63.32
CA ILE A 298 6.91 -29.55 64.61
C ILE A 298 5.97 -28.60 65.36
N ARG A 299 5.26 -27.72 64.64
CA ARG A 299 4.40 -26.72 65.25
C ARG A 299 3.02 -27.26 65.65
N PHE A 300 2.55 -28.30 64.97
CA PHE A 300 1.26 -28.94 65.20
C PHE A 300 1.34 -30.20 66.08
N SER A 301 2.54 -30.77 66.23
CA SER A 301 2.87 -31.79 67.25
C SER A 301 3.21 -31.15 68.58
#